data_AF-W1YHX7-F1
#
_entry.id   AF-W1YHX7-F1
#
_cell.length_a   1.000
_cell.length_b   1.000
_cell.length_c   1.000
_cell.angle_alpha   90.00
_cell.angle_beta   90.00
_cell.angle_gamma   90.00
#
_symmetry.space_group_name_H-M   'P 1'
#
loop_
_entity.id
_entity.type
_entity.pdbx_description
1 polymer ?
#
loop_
_entity_poly.entity_id
_entity_poly.type
_entity_poly.pdbx_seq_one_letter_code
_entity_poly.pdbx_strand_id
1 'polypeptide(L)'
;DELEARLEEAKKVAEEALTVLRDIRLKNAKVIANALHQELVDLGMPKGEIQFHIEDGDGLSALGAKSIELLFSANKGEQLLPLHK
;
A
#
# COMPACT_ATOMS: atom_id res chain seq x y z
N ASP A 1 31.99 -13.56 13.23
CA ASP A 1 32.75 -13.66 11.97
C ASP A 1 32.57 -12.38 11.15
N GLU A 2 33.51 -11.97 10.28
CA GLU A 2 33.38 -10.71 9.50
C GLU A 2 32.17 -10.73 8.56
N LEU A 3 31.90 -11.90 7.97
CA LEU A 3 30.76 -12.11 7.08
C LEU A 3 29.42 -11.98 7.82
N GLU A 4 29.34 -12.49 9.05
CA GLU A 4 28.13 -12.37 9.89
C GLU A 4 27.85 -10.90 10.21
N ALA A 5 28.88 -10.11 10.56
CA ALA A 5 28.72 -8.68 10.83
C ALA A 5 28.22 -7.91 9.60
N ARG A 6 28.73 -8.24 8.41
CA ARG A 6 28.29 -7.63 7.15
C ARG A 6 26.85 -8.01 6.77
N LEU A 7 26.44 -9.25 7.07
CA LEU A 7 25.09 -9.71 6.84
C LEU A 7 24.09 -8.97 7.74
N GLU A 8 24.39 -8.85 9.02
CA GLU A 8 23.53 -8.14 9.98
C GLU A 8 23.39 -6.66 9.64
N GLU A 9 24.48 -5.99 9.24
CA GLU A 9 24.42 -4.59 8.79
C GLU A 9 23.56 -4.43 7.53
N ALA A 10 23.74 -5.30 6.53
CA ALA A 10 22.94 -5.25 5.31
C ALA A 10 21.44 -5.50 5.59
N LYS A 11 21.13 -6.42 6.51
CA LYS A 11 19.77 -6.71 6.94
C LYS A 11 19.13 -5.49 7.62
N LYS A 12 19.85 -4.87 8.56
CA LYS A 12 19.39 -3.65 9.26
C LYS A 12 19.07 -2.52 8.28
N VAL A 13 19.98 -2.25 7.33
CA VAL A 13 19.76 -1.23 6.29
C VAL A 13 18.50 -1.53 5.46
N ALA A 14 18.28 -2.79 5.10
CA ALA A 14 17.09 -3.19 4.35
C ALA A 14 15.80 -3.03 5.16
N GLU A 15 15.82 -3.30 6.47
CA GLU A 15 14.68 -3.12 7.37
C GLU A 15 14.35 -1.64 7.61
N GLU A 16 15.37 -0.79 7.74
CA GLU A 16 15.19 0.67 7.81
C GLU A 16 14.60 1.22 6.50
N ALA A 17 15.12 0.78 5.35
CA ALA A 17 14.60 1.17 4.04
C ALA A 17 13.15 0.69 3.82
N LEU A 18 12.81 -0.52 4.29
CA LEU A 18 11.45 -1.05 4.26
C LEU A 18 10.48 -0.17 5.06
N THR A 19 10.90 0.28 6.25
CA THR A 19 10.10 1.18 7.09
C THR A 19 9.81 2.49 6.35
N VAL A 20 10.84 3.12 5.77
CA VAL A 20 10.69 4.36 4.99
C VAL A 20 9.77 4.15 3.79
N LEU A 21 9.94 3.03 3.06
CA LEU A 21 9.10 2.69 1.91
C LEU A 21 7.63 2.53 2.30
N ARG A 22 7.35 1.88 3.44
CA ARG A 22 6.00 1.72 3.98
C ARG A 22 5.36 3.06 4.29
N ASP A 23 6.06 3.97 4.97
CA ASP A 23 5.53 5.29 5.31
C ASP A 23 5.21 6.12 4.07
N ILE A 24 6.10 6.09 3.07
CA ILE A 24 5.88 6.74 1.77
C ILE A 24 4.62 6.17 1.11
N ARG A 25 4.45 4.85 1.10
CA ARG A 25 3.27 4.20 0.51
C ARG A 25 1.99 4.56 1.23
N LEU A 26 1.95 4.51 2.56
CA LEU A 26 0.76 4.87 3.35
C LEU A 26 0.36 6.34 3.16
N LYS A 27 1.35 7.24 3.10
CA LYS A 27 1.10 8.66 2.82
C LYS A 27 0.52 8.86 1.43
N ASN A 28 1.15 8.28 0.41
CA ASN A 28 0.72 8.46 -0.98
C ASN A 28 -0.57 7.72 -1.30
N ALA A 29 -0.83 6.57 -0.68
CA ALA A 29 -2.09 5.85 -0.79
C ALA A 29 -3.29 6.74 -0.48
N LYS A 30 -3.23 7.52 0.61
CA LYS A 30 -4.29 8.47 0.98
C LYS A 30 -4.43 9.59 -0.05
N VAL A 31 -3.31 10.16 -0.50
CA VAL A 31 -3.31 11.25 -1.50
C VAL A 31 -3.93 10.78 -2.81
N ILE A 32 -3.51 9.63 -3.31
CA ILE A 32 -3.99 9.05 -4.57
C ILE A 32 -5.46 8.63 -4.44
N ALA A 33 -5.85 7.96 -3.35
CA ALA A 33 -7.24 7.57 -3.13
C ALA A 33 -8.18 8.78 -3.08
N ASN A 34 -7.77 9.87 -2.42
CA ASN A 34 -8.55 11.10 -2.40
C ASN A 34 -8.68 11.73 -3.78
N ALA A 35 -7.61 11.77 -4.57
CA ALA A 35 -7.65 12.29 -5.94
C ALA A 35 -8.60 11.45 -6.81
N LEU A 36 -8.47 10.12 -6.78
CA LEU A 36 -9.36 9.21 -7.50
C LEU A 36 -10.82 9.33 -7.04
N HIS A 37 -11.07 9.56 -5.75
CA HIS A 37 -12.43 9.78 -5.26
C HIS A 37 -13.06 11.05 -5.85
N GLN A 38 -12.29 12.13 -6.03
CA GLN A 38 -12.83 13.33 -6.70
C GLN A 38 -13.23 13.05 -8.14
N GLU A 39 -12.43 12.28 -8.88
CA GLU A 39 -12.80 11.84 -10.23
C GLU A 39 -14.09 10.99 -10.21
N LEU A 40 -14.31 10.15 -9.20
CA LEU A 40 -15.57 9.41 -9.05
C LEU A 40 -16.77 10.34 -8.81
N VAL A 41 -16.60 11.40 -8.02
CA VAL A 41 -17.64 12.42 -7.78
C VAL A 41 -18.02 13.08 -9.11
N ASP A 42 -17.02 13.49 -9.91
CA ASP A 42 -17.22 14.14 -11.20
C ASP A 42 -17.93 13.23 -12.22
N LEU A 43 -17.72 11.91 -12.11
CA LEU A 43 -18.43 10.89 -12.89
C LEU A 43 -19.84 10.56 -12.37
N GLY A 44 -20.34 11.28 -11.37
CA GLY A 44 -21.68 11.05 -10.80
C GLY A 44 -21.76 9.87 -9.83
N MET A 45 -20.62 9.43 -9.27
CA MET A 45 -20.52 8.38 -8.27
C MET A 45 -20.07 8.90 -6.89
N PRO A 46 -20.75 9.89 -6.27
CA PRO A 46 -20.30 10.52 -5.02
C PRO A 46 -20.35 9.60 -3.79
N LYS A 47 -21.00 8.44 -3.92
CA LYS A 47 -21.07 7.41 -2.88
C LYS A 47 -20.07 6.27 -3.10
N GLY A 48 -19.29 6.32 -4.18
CA GLY A 48 -18.26 5.34 -4.46
C GLY A 48 -17.09 5.50 -3.49
N GLU A 49 -16.52 4.38 -3.06
CA GLU A 49 -15.36 4.35 -2.18
C GLU A 49 -14.18 3.73 -2.92
N ILE A 50 -13.00 4.32 -2.79
CA ILE A 50 -11.76 3.81 -3.35
C ILE A 50 -10.65 3.92 -2.31
N GLN A 51 -9.89 2.85 -2.11
CA GLN A 51 -8.82 2.81 -1.11
C GLN A 51 -7.69 1.86 -1.51
N PHE A 52 -6.48 2.12 -1.04
CA PHE A 52 -5.41 1.13 -1.09
C PHE A 52 -5.45 0.25 0.15
N HIS A 53 -5.32 -1.06 -0.07
CA HIS A 53 -5.05 -2.04 0.97
C HIS A 53 -3.60 -2.51 0.84
N ILE A 54 -2.78 -2.24 1.86
CA ILE A 54 -1.37 -2.64 1.91
C ILE A 54 -1.22 -3.63 3.05
N GLU A 55 -1.00 -4.90 2.72
CA GLU A 55 -0.77 -5.95 3.69
C GLU A 55 0.74 -6.10 3.95
N ASP A 56 1.15 -5.98 5.21
CA ASP A 56 2.54 -6.20 5.59
C ASP A 56 2.94 -7.67 5.45
N GLY A 57 4.20 -7.91 5.12
CA GLY A 57 4.78 -9.25 5.12
C GLY A 57 5.58 -9.51 6.40
N ASP A 58 5.87 -10.78 6.66
CA ASP A 58 6.61 -11.23 7.85
C ASP A 58 8.15 -11.01 7.75
N GLY A 59 8.61 -10.22 6.76
CA GLY A 59 10.02 -9.93 6.56
C GLY A 59 10.33 -9.21 5.26
N LEU A 60 11.62 -9.14 4.94
CA LEU A 60 12.12 -8.53 3.72
C LEU A 60 11.65 -9.33 2.50
N SER A 61 10.92 -8.67 1.61
CA SER A 61 10.55 -9.19 0.30
C SER A 61 10.92 -8.16 -0.77
N ALA A 62 11.02 -8.59 -2.03
CA ALA A 62 11.27 -7.67 -3.14
C ALA A 62 10.19 -6.57 -3.24
N LEU A 63 8.94 -6.89 -2.87
CA LEU A 63 7.85 -5.91 -2.82
C LEU A 63 7.94 -5.02 -1.57
N GLY A 64 8.53 -5.49 -0.47
CA GLY A 64 8.46 -4.82 0.82
C GLY A 64 7.04 -4.76 1.41
N ALA A 65 6.20 -5.71 1.01
CA ALA A 65 4.85 -5.94 1.49
C ALA A 65 4.47 -7.39 1.11
N LYS A 66 3.40 -7.91 1.70
CA LYS A 66 2.77 -9.15 1.25
C LYS A 66 1.89 -8.90 0.02
N SER A 67 1.10 -7.83 0.05
CA SER A 67 0.27 -7.39 -1.08
C SER A 67 0.03 -5.88 -1.04
N ILE A 68 -0.27 -5.31 -2.21
CA ILE A 68 -0.72 -3.92 -2.38
C ILE A 68 -1.86 -3.95 -3.39
N GLU A 69 -3.07 -3.64 -2.95
CA GLU A 69 -4.28 -3.73 -3.76
C GLU A 69 -5.01 -2.39 -3.79
N LEU A 70 -5.60 -2.05 -4.94
CA LEU A 70 -6.55 -0.95 -5.06
C LEU A 70 -7.96 -1.54 -4.98
N LEU A 71 -8.69 -1.18 -3.93
CA LEU A 71 -10.04 -1.65 -3.69
C LEU A 71 -11.05 -0.57 -4.07
N PHE A 72 -12.18 -0.97 -4.65
CA PHE A 72 -13.26 -0.09 -5.05
C PHE A 72 -14.63 -0.67 -4.70
N SER A 73 -15.57 0.24 -4.43
CA SER A 73 -16.99 -0.03 -4.24
C SER A 73 -17.80 1.08 -4.90
N ALA A 74 -18.86 0.73 -5.62
CA ALA A 74 -19.69 1.69 -6.34
C ALA A 74 -20.69 2.40 -5.41
N ASN A 75 -21.11 1.74 -4.32
CA ASN A 75 -22.10 2.27 -3.38
C ASN A 75 -21.64 2.18 -1.93
N LYS A 76 -22.07 3.15 -1.12
CA LYS A 76 -21.85 3.16 0.32
C LYS A 76 -22.43 1.90 0.97
N GLY A 77 -21.57 1.13 1.66
CA GLY A 77 -21.96 -0.10 2.36
C GLY A 77 -21.85 -1.38 1.53
N GLU A 78 -21.51 -1.30 0.25
CA GLU A 78 -21.08 -2.46 -0.53
C GLU A 78 -19.63 -2.83 -0.18
N GLN A 79 -19.30 -4.11 -0.38
CA GLN A 79 -17.96 -4.62 -0.11
C GLN A 79 -16.93 -3.96 -1.04
N LEU A 80 -15.81 -3.53 -0.46
CA LEU A 80 -14.63 -3.09 -1.21
C LEU A 80 -13.95 -4.31 -1.84
N LEU A 81 -13.86 -4.32 -3.16
CA LEU A 81 -13.28 -5.41 -3.94
C LEU A 81 -12.08 -4.93 -4.76
N PRO A 82 -11.10 -5.80 -5.04
CA PRO A 82 -9.98 -5.44 -5.90
C PRO A 82 -10.46 -4.99 -7.28
N LEU A 83 -9.88 -3.89 -7.79
CA LEU A 83 -10.22 -3.31 -9.08
C LEU A 83 -9.84 -4.21 -10.28
N HIS A 84 -8.88 -5.11 -10.07
CA HIS A 84 -8.44 -6.11 -11.03
C HIS A 84 -8.28 -7.47 -10.34
N LYS A 85 -8.62 -8.56 -11.03
CA LYS A 85 -8.40 -9.95 -10.56
C LYS A 85 -7.01 -10.47 -10.90
#